data_AF-A0A8H3UQI4-F1
#
_entry.id   AF-A0A8H3UQI4-F1
#
_cell.length_a   1.000
_cell.length_b   1.000
_cell.length_c   1.000
_cell.angle_alpha   90.00
_cell.angle_beta   90.00
_cell.angle_gamma   90.00
#
_symmetry.space_group_name_H-M   'P 1'
#
loop_
_entity.id
_entity.type
_entity.pdbx_description
1 polymer ?
#
loop_
_entity_poly.entity_id
_entity_poly.type
_entity_poly.pdbx_seq_one_letter_code
_entity_poly.pdbx_strand_id
1 'polypeptide(L)'
;MTIGGAVKTEALTNATDAVGREVPVATCPCPGATNVLLGGGHARLQGKYGMILDSAKSFNMVLANGTSIEVSKGSHPDLFWAMRGAGQNFGVVLTTTIQTYPYDGAGGKYYSIDMIFIDKDLERVVEILNNINQNQDPALTMFLVFAADATAIKPFISVNLVYAGSPTKGKTYAQLFKELNPPTDVEAILTAPELPFLSAFGANAAACAGPAYRSAYSLYMRTLVPSSIRAAYIAYTKFIQENPNAAISIHLYEFYPHQRNGLKPEETAYANRGKNNILALVSAVYTNANVSDAANAYGETQRAAFNKVEAGGYEKLRMYQNYAYGDEDPRSYYGYEKWRLEKLRNVKRRYDPNNVFRGYHDIPL
;
A
#
# COMPACT_ATOMS: atom_id res chain seq x y z
N MET A 1 -11.54 -15.86 11.61
CA MET A 1 -11.91 -16.42 10.29
C MET A 1 -10.69 -17.12 9.71
N THR A 2 -10.83 -18.25 9.03
CA THR A 2 -9.72 -18.94 8.37
C THR A 2 -9.94 -18.91 6.86
N ILE A 3 -8.91 -18.50 6.11
CA ILE A 3 -8.94 -18.35 4.66
C ILE A 3 -7.87 -19.22 4.00
N GLY A 4 -8.14 -19.69 2.79
CA GLY A 4 -7.11 -20.33 1.95
C GLY A 4 -6.06 -19.31 1.47
N GLY A 5 -4.83 -19.77 1.22
CA GLY A 5 -3.70 -18.90 0.85
C GLY A 5 -3.89 -18.13 -0.46
N ALA A 6 -4.79 -18.59 -1.34
CA ALA A 6 -5.11 -17.96 -2.62
C ALA A 6 -6.37 -17.06 -2.59
N VAL A 7 -7.01 -16.88 -1.44
CA VAL A 7 -8.21 -16.03 -1.33
C VAL A 7 -7.85 -14.58 -1.68
N LYS A 8 -8.57 -14.01 -2.64
CA LYS A 8 -8.43 -12.60 -3.05
C LYS A 8 -9.10 -11.66 -2.05
N THR A 9 -8.66 -10.41 -2.02
CA THR A 9 -9.23 -9.36 -1.19
C THR A 9 -10.75 -9.23 -1.36
N GLU A 10 -11.27 -9.20 -2.59
CA GLU A 10 -12.71 -9.13 -2.85
C GLU A 10 -13.50 -10.25 -2.16
N ALA A 11 -13.05 -11.51 -2.33
CA ALA A 11 -13.74 -12.65 -1.74
C ALA A 11 -13.71 -12.61 -0.21
N LEU A 12 -12.61 -12.16 0.39
CA LEU A 12 -12.51 -11.96 1.84
C LEU A 12 -13.49 -10.87 2.31
N THR A 13 -13.51 -9.71 1.65
CA THR A 13 -14.37 -8.59 2.02
C THR A 13 -15.84 -8.97 1.93
N ASN A 14 -16.27 -9.63 0.84
CA ASN A 14 -17.65 -10.12 0.67
C ASN A 14 -18.04 -11.09 1.78
N ALA A 15 -17.15 -12.03 2.13
CA ALA A 15 -17.41 -13.02 3.16
C ALA A 15 -17.50 -12.42 4.56
N THR A 16 -16.71 -11.38 4.89
CA THR A 16 -16.82 -10.70 6.18
C THR A 16 -18.05 -9.80 6.26
N ASP A 17 -18.37 -9.09 5.18
CA ASP A 17 -19.55 -8.21 5.11
C ASP A 17 -20.86 -8.98 5.30
N ALA A 18 -20.99 -10.16 4.68
CA ALA A 18 -22.16 -11.03 4.78
C ALA A 18 -22.50 -11.48 6.22
N VAL A 19 -21.56 -11.34 7.16
CA VAL A 19 -21.74 -11.67 8.58
C VAL A 19 -21.60 -10.46 9.50
N GLY A 20 -21.67 -9.24 8.96
CA GLY A 20 -21.63 -7.99 9.72
C GLY A 20 -20.26 -7.69 10.33
N ARG A 21 -19.18 -8.06 9.63
CA ARG A 21 -17.80 -7.90 10.10
C ARG A 21 -16.92 -7.22 9.08
N GLU A 22 -15.85 -6.60 9.55
CA GLU A 22 -14.77 -6.04 8.75
C GLU A 22 -13.41 -6.62 9.14
N VAL A 23 -12.45 -6.43 8.24
CA VAL A 23 -11.05 -6.79 8.42
C VAL A 23 -10.18 -5.85 7.59
N PRO A 24 -8.98 -5.47 8.06
CA PRO A 24 -8.01 -4.78 7.21
C PRO A 24 -7.71 -5.60 5.96
N VAL A 25 -7.89 -4.97 4.79
CA VAL A 25 -7.61 -5.55 3.48
C VAL A 25 -6.85 -4.56 2.60
N ALA A 26 -6.26 -5.07 1.51
CA ALA A 26 -5.66 -4.24 0.47
C ALA A 26 -6.73 -3.36 -0.20
N THR A 27 -6.30 -2.26 -0.83
CA THR A 27 -7.22 -1.34 -1.48
C THR A 27 -7.78 -1.88 -2.82
N CYS A 28 -6.96 -2.61 -3.57
CA CYS A 28 -7.39 -3.27 -4.81
C CYS A 28 -8.14 -4.59 -4.51
N PRO A 29 -9.08 -5.02 -5.36
CA PRO A 29 -9.86 -6.24 -5.13
C PRO A 29 -9.10 -7.55 -5.40
N CYS A 30 -8.14 -7.54 -6.33
CA CYS A 30 -7.47 -8.75 -6.84
C CYS A 30 -6.29 -9.33 -6.04
N PRO A 31 -5.52 -8.56 -5.23
CA PRO A 31 -4.40 -9.14 -4.48
C PRO A 31 -4.83 -10.29 -3.58
N GLY A 32 -3.97 -11.30 -3.41
CA GLY A 32 -4.19 -12.39 -2.45
C GLY A 32 -4.09 -11.86 -1.02
N ALA A 33 -5.13 -12.08 -0.21
CA ALA A 33 -5.23 -11.54 1.14
C ALA A 33 -4.07 -12.00 2.04
N THR A 34 -3.72 -13.30 1.99
CA THR A 34 -2.55 -13.84 2.70
C THR A 34 -1.25 -13.25 2.16
N ASN A 35 -1.08 -13.12 0.84
CA ASN A 35 0.17 -12.64 0.25
C ASN A 35 0.49 -11.21 0.68
N VAL A 36 -0.52 -10.32 0.64
CA VAL A 36 -0.35 -8.93 1.10
C VAL A 36 0.00 -8.90 2.59
N LEU A 37 -0.63 -9.76 3.40
CA LEU A 37 -0.37 -9.89 4.83
C LEU A 37 1.10 -10.24 5.11
N LEU A 38 1.68 -11.22 4.40
CA LEU A 38 3.02 -11.74 4.67
C LEU A 38 4.13 -10.68 4.63
N GLY A 39 3.96 -9.66 3.78
CA GLY A 39 4.88 -8.51 3.71
C GLY A 39 4.45 -7.26 4.47
N GLY A 40 3.23 -7.27 4.97
CA GLY A 40 2.72 -6.29 5.90
C GLY A 40 1.28 -5.94 5.65
N GLY A 41 1.00 -5.31 4.52
CA GLY A 41 -0.35 -4.90 4.14
C GLY A 41 -0.76 -3.60 4.76
N HIS A 42 -0.58 -2.51 4.02
CA HIS A 42 -1.34 -1.29 4.26
C HIS A 42 -2.81 -1.49 3.94
N ALA A 43 -3.67 -0.85 4.73
CA ALA A 43 -5.12 -0.98 4.62
C ALA A 43 -5.80 0.32 5.01
N ARG A 44 -6.95 0.62 4.40
CA ARG A 44 -7.77 1.80 4.77
C ARG A 44 -8.23 1.79 6.23
N LEU A 45 -8.33 0.61 6.84
CA LEU A 45 -8.71 0.40 8.24
C LEU A 45 -7.53 0.38 9.21
N GLN A 46 -6.30 0.64 8.75
CA GLN A 46 -5.12 0.37 9.58
C GLN A 46 -5.00 1.28 10.81
N GLY A 47 -5.59 2.48 10.81
CA GLY A 47 -5.60 3.33 11.99
C GLY A 47 -6.52 2.79 13.10
N LYS A 48 -7.59 2.07 12.72
CA LYS A 48 -8.47 1.37 13.67
C LYS A 48 -7.89 0.04 14.14
N TYR A 49 -7.42 -0.77 13.19
CA TYR A 49 -7.12 -2.20 13.43
C TYR A 49 -5.71 -2.62 13.02
N GLY A 50 -4.82 -1.69 12.69
CA GLY A 50 -3.43 -1.98 12.34
C GLY A 50 -3.28 -2.49 10.92
N MET A 51 -2.04 -2.78 10.54
CA MET A 51 -1.76 -3.35 9.23
C MET A 51 -2.41 -4.72 9.10
N ILE A 52 -2.55 -5.23 7.87
CA ILE A 52 -3.18 -6.54 7.61
C ILE A 52 -2.45 -7.64 8.40
N LEU A 53 -1.11 -7.58 8.48
CA LEU A 53 -0.26 -8.47 9.27
C LEU A 53 -0.65 -8.54 10.75
N ASP A 54 -1.20 -7.46 11.31
CA ASP A 54 -1.59 -7.38 12.72
C ASP A 54 -2.87 -8.17 13.01
N SER A 55 -3.60 -8.56 11.97
CA SER A 55 -4.78 -9.41 12.07
C SER A 55 -4.44 -10.90 12.10
N ALA A 56 -3.22 -11.31 11.73
CA ALA A 56 -2.87 -12.74 11.73
C ALA A 56 -2.88 -13.35 13.14
N LYS A 57 -3.44 -14.57 13.23
CA LYS A 57 -3.49 -15.39 14.44
C LYS A 57 -2.68 -16.67 14.29
N SER A 58 -2.78 -17.32 13.13
CA SER A 58 -1.95 -18.48 12.79
C SER A 58 -1.87 -18.68 11.28
N PHE A 59 -0.88 -19.47 10.86
CA PHE A 59 -0.68 -19.94 9.49
C PHE A 59 -0.54 -21.46 9.52
N ASN A 60 -1.22 -22.16 8.61
CA ASN A 60 -0.87 -23.53 8.26
C ASN A 60 -0.04 -23.49 6.99
N MET A 61 1.16 -24.06 7.01
CA MET A 61 2.12 -23.93 5.92
C MET A 61 2.97 -25.18 5.73
N VAL A 62 3.53 -25.32 4.53
CA VAL A 62 4.48 -26.38 4.16
C VAL A 62 5.88 -25.79 4.06
N LEU A 63 6.83 -26.38 4.78
CA LEU A 63 8.25 -26.01 4.77
C LEU A 63 8.98 -26.61 3.56
N ALA A 64 10.24 -26.21 3.35
CA ALA A 64 11.08 -26.66 2.24
C ALA A 64 11.29 -28.18 2.21
N ASN A 65 11.26 -28.83 3.37
CA ASN A 65 11.40 -30.29 3.51
C ASN A 65 10.06 -31.06 3.35
N GLY A 66 8.97 -30.37 3.02
CA GLY A 66 7.64 -30.97 2.85
C GLY A 66 6.83 -31.11 4.15
N THR A 67 7.39 -30.77 5.32
CA THR A 67 6.65 -30.84 6.58
C THR A 67 5.56 -29.77 6.64
N SER A 68 4.34 -30.17 6.98
CA SER A 68 3.23 -29.26 7.29
C SER A 68 3.26 -28.87 8.77
N ILE A 69 3.20 -27.58 9.06
CA ILE A 69 3.22 -27.04 10.42
C ILE A 69 2.13 -25.98 10.62
N GLU A 70 1.67 -25.83 11.87
CA GLU A 70 0.97 -24.64 12.32
C GLU A 70 1.96 -23.66 12.97
N VAL A 71 1.92 -22.41 12.53
CA VAL A 71 2.72 -21.29 13.03
C VAL A 71 1.80 -20.26 13.67
N SER A 72 1.99 -19.99 14.95
CA SER A 72 1.19 -19.05 15.75
C SER A 72 2.04 -18.45 16.89
N LYS A 73 1.44 -17.60 17.73
CA LYS A 73 2.15 -17.10 18.92
C LYS A 73 2.50 -18.22 19.91
N GLY A 74 1.74 -19.32 19.94
CA GLY A 74 1.97 -20.46 20.83
C GLY A 74 2.79 -21.59 20.21
N SER A 75 2.94 -21.61 18.87
CA SER A 75 3.62 -22.67 18.12
C SER A 75 4.56 -22.03 17.10
N HIS A 76 5.87 -22.28 17.19
CA HIS A 76 6.90 -21.63 16.35
C HIS A 76 6.84 -20.08 16.43
N PRO A 77 6.93 -19.46 17.63
CA PRO A 77 6.73 -18.02 17.81
C PRO A 77 7.77 -17.15 17.09
N ASP A 78 8.98 -17.67 16.88
CA ASP A 78 10.05 -17.03 16.11
C ASP A 78 9.68 -16.94 14.62
N LEU A 79 9.15 -18.02 14.05
CA LEU A 79 8.62 -18.05 12.69
C LEU A 79 7.35 -17.21 12.58
N PHE A 80 6.43 -17.24 13.55
CA PHE A 80 5.23 -16.40 13.54
C PHE A 80 5.55 -14.90 13.56
N TRP A 81 6.63 -14.51 14.22
CA TRP A 81 7.17 -13.16 14.14
C TRP A 81 7.67 -12.83 12.72
N ALA A 82 8.41 -13.75 12.09
CA ALA A 82 8.98 -13.57 10.75
C ALA A 82 7.92 -13.55 9.63
N MET A 83 6.89 -14.40 9.75
CA MET A 83 5.76 -14.48 8.81
C MET A 83 4.97 -13.17 8.71
N ARG A 84 5.04 -12.32 9.74
CA ARG A 84 4.37 -11.01 9.79
C ARG A 84 5.34 -9.90 9.36
N GLY A 85 5.67 -9.86 8.07
CA GLY A 85 6.51 -8.83 7.46
C GLY A 85 7.69 -9.34 6.62
N ALA A 86 7.92 -10.66 6.55
CA ALA A 86 8.91 -11.28 5.66
C ALA A 86 8.48 -12.69 5.21
N GLY A 87 7.19 -13.00 5.28
CA GLY A 87 6.69 -14.38 5.34
C GLY A 87 6.87 -15.22 4.07
N GLN A 88 7.03 -14.59 2.91
CA GLN A 88 7.29 -15.27 1.64
C GLN A 88 8.58 -16.12 1.63
N ASN A 89 9.45 -15.93 2.62
CA ASN A 89 10.77 -16.54 2.69
C ASN A 89 10.82 -17.89 3.42
N PHE A 90 9.70 -18.41 3.95
CA PHE A 90 9.78 -19.53 4.90
C PHE A 90 8.93 -20.76 4.55
N GLY A 91 8.12 -20.70 3.49
CA GLY A 91 7.26 -21.81 3.10
C GLY A 91 6.06 -21.39 2.28
N VAL A 92 5.26 -22.39 1.92
CA VAL A 92 3.99 -22.19 1.21
C VAL A 92 2.86 -22.16 2.23
N VAL A 93 2.20 -21.02 2.38
CA VAL A 93 1.04 -20.87 3.27
C VAL A 93 -0.20 -21.47 2.61
N LEU A 94 -0.79 -22.48 3.26
CA LEU A 94 -2.02 -23.13 2.81
C LEU A 94 -3.25 -22.40 3.31
N THR A 95 -3.28 -22.05 4.61
CA THR A 95 -4.36 -21.28 5.21
C THR A 95 -3.84 -20.25 6.21
N THR A 96 -4.60 -19.18 6.41
CA THR A 96 -4.33 -18.15 7.40
C THR A 96 -5.55 -17.92 8.26
N THR A 97 -5.38 -17.97 9.58
CA THR A 97 -6.41 -17.55 10.53
C THR A 97 -6.21 -16.09 10.87
N ILE A 98 -7.23 -15.27 10.62
CA ILE A 98 -7.22 -13.83 10.84
C ILE A 98 -8.29 -13.40 11.85
N GLN A 99 -7.97 -12.36 12.61
CA GLN A 99 -8.90 -11.57 13.39
C GLN A 99 -9.81 -10.79 12.45
N THR A 100 -11.10 -10.82 12.74
CA THR A 100 -12.10 -9.92 12.13
C THR A 100 -12.74 -9.11 13.24
N TYR A 101 -13.36 -7.99 12.89
CA TYR A 101 -13.95 -7.04 13.82
C TYR A 101 -15.44 -6.89 13.50
N PRO A 102 -16.34 -6.82 14.49
CA PRO A 102 -17.72 -6.44 14.20
C PRO A 102 -17.74 -5.02 13.63
N TYR A 103 -18.68 -4.73 12.73
CA TYR A 103 -18.88 -3.35 12.30
C TYR A 103 -19.14 -2.43 13.50
N ASP A 104 -18.58 -1.23 13.44
CA ASP A 104 -18.93 -0.17 14.38
C ASP A 104 -20.33 0.39 14.10
N GLY A 105 -20.69 1.48 14.80
CA GLY A 105 -22.00 2.13 14.64
C GLY A 105 -22.30 2.63 13.21
N ALA A 106 -21.33 2.67 12.30
CA ALA A 106 -21.53 3.00 10.90
C ALA A 106 -21.97 1.79 10.04
N GLY A 107 -22.01 0.57 10.58
CA GLY A 107 -22.57 -0.60 9.90
C GLY A 107 -21.85 -0.97 8.59
N GLY A 108 -20.53 -0.80 8.54
CA GLY A 108 -19.73 -1.11 7.35
C GLY A 108 -19.86 -0.11 6.21
N LYS A 109 -20.33 1.10 6.52
CA LYS A 109 -20.41 2.21 5.56
C LYS A 109 -19.19 3.11 5.65
N TYR A 110 -18.68 3.49 4.49
CA TYR A 110 -17.51 4.35 4.30
C TYR A 110 -17.94 5.55 3.48
N TYR A 111 -17.56 6.75 3.93
CA TYR A 111 -17.65 7.93 3.08
C TYR A 111 -16.46 7.95 2.13
N SER A 112 -16.72 8.04 0.83
CA SER A 112 -15.71 8.18 -0.21
C SER A 112 -15.98 9.44 -1.01
N ILE A 113 -14.94 10.17 -1.36
CA ILE A 113 -15.01 11.25 -2.34
C ILE A 113 -13.80 11.16 -3.26
N ASP A 114 -14.07 11.27 -4.56
CA ASP A 114 -13.07 11.32 -5.61
C ASP A 114 -13.12 12.70 -6.24
N MET A 115 -11.98 13.40 -6.31
CA MET A 115 -11.88 14.76 -6.83
C MET A 115 -10.80 14.85 -7.91
N ILE A 116 -11.04 15.68 -8.92
CA ILE A 116 -10.05 16.04 -9.94
C ILE A 116 -9.70 17.53 -9.77
N PHE A 117 -8.40 17.84 -9.82
CA PHE A 117 -7.83 19.17 -9.75
C PHE A 117 -7.00 19.46 -10.99
N ILE A 118 -6.79 20.75 -11.24
CA ILE A 118 -5.97 21.23 -12.35
C ILE A 118 -4.61 21.73 -11.85
N ASP A 119 -3.69 21.93 -12.81
CA ASP A 119 -2.29 22.28 -12.56
C ASP A 119 -2.11 23.36 -11.47
N LYS A 120 -2.86 24.47 -11.56
CA LYS A 120 -2.74 25.61 -10.64
C LYS A 120 -3.06 25.29 -9.16
N ASP A 121 -3.72 24.17 -8.89
CA ASP A 121 -4.18 23.82 -7.54
C ASP A 121 -3.20 22.87 -6.81
N LEU A 122 -2.16 22.36 -7.50
CA LEU A 122 -1.28 21.30 -6.99
C LEU A 122 -0.65 21.64 -5.64
N GLU A 123 -0.01 22.80 -5.51
CA GLU A 123 0.66 23.20 -4.26
C GLU A 123 -0.35 23.26 -3.11
N ARG A 124 -1.54 23.79 -3.37
CA ARG A 124 -2.58 23.91 -2.35
C ARG A 124 -3.15 22.55 -1.93
N VAL A 125 -3.34 21.63 -2.89
CA VAL A 125 -3.70 20.23 -2.61
C VAL A 125 -2.64 19.57 -1.73
N VAL A 126 -1.36 19.74 -2.06
CA VAL A 126 -0.23 19.19 -1.29
C VAL A 126 -0.17 19.76 0.12
N GLU A 127 -0.40 21.07 0.28
CA GLU A 127 -0.47 21.72 1.60
C GLU A 127 -1.58 21.13 2.47
N ILE A 128 -2.80 20.97 1.92
CA ILE A 128 -3.93 20.40 2.65
C ILE A 128 -3.61 18.95 3.09
N LEU A 129 -3.08 18.13 2.18
CA LEU A 129 -2.70 16.74 2.47
C LEU A 129 -1.66 16.66 3.59
N ASN A 130 -0.61 17.48 3.52
CA ASN A 130 0.43 17.53 4.55
C ASN A 130 -0.14 17.97 5.91
N ASN A 131 -1.00 19.00 5.92
CA ASN A 131 -1.61 19.50 7.15
C ASN A 131 -2.48 18.44 7.82
N ILE A 132 -3.29 17.71 7.04
CA ILE A 132 -4.09 16.60 7.57
C ILE A 132 -3.17 15.48 8.06
N ASN A 133 -2.11 15.13 7.33
CA ASN A 133 -1.22 14.02 7.66
C ASN A 133 -0.47 14.19 8.99
N GLN A 134 -0.22 15.43 9.44
CA GLN A 134 0.45 15.69 10.72
C GLN A 134 -0.31 15.06 11.91
N ASN A 135 -1.65 15.14 11.87
CA ASN A 135 -2.54 14.62 12.90
C ASN A 135 -3.72 13.87 12.25
N GLN A 136 -3.41 12.95 11.33
CA GLN A 136 -4.42 12.24 10.56
C GLN A 136 -5.38 11.46 11.47
N ASP A 137 -6.67 11.51 11.16
CA ASP A 137 -7.66 10.72 11.90
C ASP A 137 -7.44 9.21 11.65
N PRO A 138 -7.54 8.35 12.67
CA PRO A 138 -7.37 6.90 12.51
C PRO A 138 -8.33 6.24 11.51
N ALA A 139 -9.47 6.87 11.21
CA ALA A 139 -10.46 6.40 10.24
C ALA A 139 -10.27 6.97 8.82
N LEU A 140 -9.37 7.95 8.65
CA LEU A 140 -9.18 8.64 7.38
C LEU A 140 -8.03 8.01 6.58
N THR A 141 -8.24 7.75 5.30
CA THR A 141 -7.18 7.44 4.32
C THR A 141 -7.31 8.39 3.13
N MET A 142 -6.19 8.89 2.63
CA MET A 142 -6.17 9.81 1.49
C MET A 142 -5.13 9.36 0.48
N PHE A 143 -5.41 9.54 -0.81
CA PHE A 143 -4.47 9.32 -1.90
C PHE A 143 -4.35 10.59 -2.75
N LEU A 144 -3.14 10.94 -3.13
CA LEU A 144 -2.85 11.85 -4.24
C LEU A 144 -2.43 11.03 -5.45
N VAL A 145 -3.01 11.30 -6.61
CA VAL A 145 -2.72 10.58 -7.85
C VAL A 145 -2.41 11.56 -8.96
N PHE A 146 -1.32 11.33 -9.68
CA PHE A 146 -1.12 11.89 -11.02
C PHE A 146 -1.56 10.85 -12.02
N ALA A 147 -2.50 11.22 -12.89
CA ALA A 147 -3.07 10.36 -13.91
C ALA A 147 -3.33 11.19 -15.18
N ALA A 148 -3.78 10.55 -16.25
CA ALA A 148 -4.12 11.23 -17.48
C ALA A 148 -5.35 10.62 -18.14
N ASP A 149 -6.08 11.45 -18.89
CA ASP A 149 -6.94 10.93 -19.94
C ASP A 149 -6.02 10.33 -20.99
N ALA A 150 -6.01 9.00 -21.10
CA ALA A 150 -5.11 8.29 -21.99
C ALA A 150 -5.39 8.54 -23.48
N THR A 151 -6.61 8.94 -23.84
CA THR A 151 -6.98 9.26 -25.23
C THR A 151 -6.50 10.65 -25.60
N ALA A 152 -6.75 11.63 -24.73
CA ALA A 152 -6.32 13.01 -24.95
C ALA A 152 -4.85 13.26 -24.55
N ILE A 153 -4.21 12.30 -23.86
CA ILE A 153 -2.88 12.41 -23.23
C ILE A 153 -2.81 13.69 -22.38
N LYS A 154 -3.88 13.94 -21.62
CA LYS A 154 -4.02 15.14 -20.81
C LYS A 154 -3.87 14.79 -19.34
N PRO A 155 -2.81 15.27 -18.65
CA PRO A 155 -2.61 14.98 -17.24
C PRO A 155 -3.64 15.70 -16.39
N PHE A 156 -3.96 15.10 -15.24
CA PHE A 156 -4.75 15.69 -14.18
C PHE A 156 -4.25 15.21 -12.82
N ILE A 157 -4.65 15.93 -11.77
CA ILE A 157 -4.37 15.60 -10.39
C ILE A 157 -5.65 15.04 -9.80
N SER A 158 -5.59 13.92 -9.09
CA SER A 158 -6.75 13.38 -8.38
C SER A 158 -6.46 13.21 -6.89
N VAL A 159 -7.47 13.48 -6.08
CA VAL A 159 -7.48 13.15 -4.65
C VAL A 159 -8.63 12.20 -4.39
N ASN A 160 -8.32 11.02 -3.85
CA ASN A 160 -9.32 10.13 -3.27
C ASN A 160 -9.24 10.24 -1.75
N LEU A 161 -10.38 10.41 -1.10
CA LEU A 161 -10.51 10.37 0.34
C LEU A 161 -11.51 9.29 0.73
N VAL A 162 -11.13 8.45 1.69
CA VAL A 162 -12.04 7.48 2.30
C VAL A 162 -12.00 7.65 3.81
N TYR A 163 -13.20 7.79 4.41
CA TYR A 163 -13.38 7.86 5.84
C TYR A 163 -14.21 6.67 6.32
N ALA A 164 -13.59 5.80 7.12
CA ALA A 164 -14.20 4.63 7.73
C ALA A 164 -14.99 5.01 8.99
N GLY A 165 -16.20 5.55 8.84
CA GLY A 165 -17.03 5.96 9.96
C GLY A 165 -18.14 6.92 9.52
N SER A 166 -18.57 7.79 10.43
CA SER A 166 -19.65 8.74 10.15
C SER A 166 -19.37 9.60 8.90
N PRO A 167 -20.29 9.62 7.92
CA PRO A 167 -20.13 10.46 6.73
C PRO A 167 -20.00 11.95 7.03
N THR A 168 -20.67 12.43 8.08
CA THR A 168 -20.59 13.83 8.49
C THR A 168 -19.14 14.25 8.79
N LYS A 169 -18.37 13.38 9.45
CA LYS A 169 -16.97 13.65 9.76
C LYS A 169 -16.05 13.47 8.54
N GLY A 170 -16.35 12.53 7.64
CA GLY A 170 -15.65 12.44 6.35
C GLY A 170 -15.79 13.72 5.52
N LYS A 171 -17.00 14.29 5.49
CA LYS A 171 -17.29 15.54 4.77
C LYS A 171 -16.52 16.76 5.26
N THR A 172 -16.13 16.82 6.54
CA THR A 172 -15.32 17.96 7.03
C THR A 172 -13.93 17.98 6.40
N TYR A 173 -13.35 16.81 6.11
CA TYR A 173 -12.07 16.73 5.39
C TYR A 173 -12.25 17.02 3.90
N ALA A 174 -13.32 16.51 3.29
CA ALA A 174 -13.64 16.79 1.89
C ALA A 174 -13.80 18.30 1.63
N GLN A 175 -14.43 19.02 2.55
CA GLN A 175 -14.69 20.46 2.41
C GLN A 175 -13.41 21.27 2.22
N LEU A 176 -12.31 20.90 2.88
CA LEU A 176 -11.01 21.57 2.74
C LEU A 176 -10.52 21.60 1.29
N PHE A 177 -10.79 20.52 0.54
CA PHE A 177 -10.44 20.41 -0.87
C PHE A 177 -11.50 21.05 -1.78
N LYS A 178 -12.78 20.96 -1.42
CA LYS A 178 -13.88 21.58 -2.20
C LYS A 178 -13.79 23.11 -2.23
N GLU A 179 -13.15 23.74 -1.26
CA GLU A 179 -12.83 25.19 -1.27
C GLU A 179 -11.96 25.61 -2.47
N LEU A 180 -11.23 24.68 -3.09
CA LEU A 180 -10.45 24.93 -4.31
C LEU A 180 -11.30 24.88 -5.59
N ASN A 181 -12.59 24.55 -5.47
CA ASN A 181 -13.53 24.37 -6.58
C ASN A 181 -13.04 23.35 -7.62
N PRO A 182 -12.85 22.06 -7.24
CA PRO A 182 -12.44 21.03 -8.18
C PRO A 182 -13.44 20.94 -9.35
N PRO A 183 -12.98 20.85 -10.62
CA PRO A 183 -13.88 20.70 -11.77
C PRO A 183 -14.76 19.44 -11.73
N THR A 184 -14.35 18.44 -10.95
CA THR A 184 -15.12 17.20 -10.77
C THR A 184 -14.94 16.70 -9.36
N ASP A 185 -16.05 16.41 -8.69
CA ASP A 185 -16.10 15.71 -7.43
C ASP A 185 -17.25 14.68 -7.42
N VAL A 186 -16.99 13.47 -6.95
CA VAL A 186 -17.98 12.39 -6.86
C VAL A 186 -17.98 11.88 -5.43
N GLU A 187 -19.06 12.15 -4.70
CA GLU A 187 -19.28 11.69 -3.34
C GLU A 187 -20.12 10.41 -3.32
N ALA A 188 -19.74 9.45 -2.48
CA ALA A 188 -20.49 8.21 -2.30
C ALA A 188 -20.41 7.70 -0.86
N ILE A 189 -21.47 7.01 -0.43
CA ILE A 189 -21.45 6.15 0.76
C ILE A 189 -21.34 4.71 0.27
N LEU A 190 -20.20 4.08 0.51
CA LEU A 190 -19.87 2.76 0.00
C LEU A 190 -19.89 1.73 1.13
N THR A 191 -20.28 0.51 0.82
CA THR A 191 -20.05 -0.66 1.67
C THR A 191 -18.60 -1.16 1.56
N ALA A 192 -18.17 -2.05 2.46
CA ALA A 192 -16.86 -2.67 2.34
C ALA A 192 -16.67 -3.41 0.98
N PRO A 193 -17.64 -4.21 0.48
CA PRO A 193 -17.57 -4.83 -0.85
C PRO A 193 -17.47 -3.85 -2.02
N GLU A 194 -18.16 -2.71 -1.96
CA GLU A 194 -18.18 -1.72 -3.04
C GLU A 194 -16.89 -0.89 -3.11
N LEU A 195 -16.23 -0.69 -1.97
CA LEU A 195 -15.10 0.23 -1.83
C LEU A 195 -13.93 -0.06 -2.82
N PRO A 196 -13.47 -1.31 -3.02
CA PRO A 196 -12.41 -1.63 -3.98
C PRO A 196 -12.80 -1.40 -5.46
N PHE A 197 -14.09 -1.29 -5.76
CA PHE A 197 -14.60 -1.15 -7.13
C PHE A 197 -15.02 0.26 -7.49
N LEU A 198 -15.51 1.03 -6.51
CA LEU A 198 -16.13 2.33 -6.78
C LEU A 198 -15.28 3.51 -6.30
N SER A 199 -14.40 3.34 -5.31
CA SER A 199 -13.50 4.43 -4.88
C SER A 199 -12.38 4.70 -5.90
N ALA A 200 -11.86 5.93 -5.88
CA ALA A 200 -10.86 6.43 -6.82
C ALA A 200 -11.32 6.30 -8.28
N PHE A 201 -12.59 6.64 -8.57
CA PHE A 201 -13.22 6.51 -9.88
C PHE A 201 -13.15 5.08 -10.45
N GLY A 202 -13.09 4.07 -9.59
CA GLY A 202 -12.91 2.67 -9.98
C GLY A 202 -11.50 2.28 -10.47
N ALA A 203 -10.51 3.17 -10.33
CA ALA A 203 -9.14 2.91 -10.73
C ALA A 203 -8.53 1.70 -10.01
N ASN A 204 -8.97 1.40 -8.79
CA ASN A 204 -8.51 0.24 -8.01
C ASN A 204 -8.87 -1.09 -8.70
N ALA A 205 -10.09 -1.22 -9.20
CA ALA A 205 -10.50 -2.39 -9.97
C ALA A 205 -9.86 -2.41 -11.36
N ALA A 206 -9.74 -1.24 -12.01
CA ALA A 206 -9.06 -1.13 -13.30
C ALA A 206 -7.58 -1.54 -13.22
N ALA A 207 -6.89 -1.29 -12.10
CA ALA A 207 -5.52 -1.73 -11.87
C ALA A 207 -5.38 -3.27 -11.85
N CYS A 208 -6.46 -3.99 -11.55
CA CYS A 208 -6.53 -5.44 -11.59
C CYS A 208 -6.84 -6.00 -12.99
N ALA A 209 -7.10 -5.15 -13.99
CA ALA A 209 -7.47 -5.56 -15.33
C ALA A 209 -6.26 -5.62 -16.29
N GLY A 210 -6.32 -6.60 -17.20
CA GLY A 210 -5.52 -6.66 -18.43
C GLY A 210 -4.03 -7.02 -18.27
N PRO A 211 -3.39 -7.54 -19.33
CA PRO A 211 -1.95 -7.70 -19.38
C PRO A 211 -1.30 -6.35 -19.74
N ALA A 212 -1.09 -5.49 -18.74
CA ALA A 212 -0.23 -4.32 -18.89
C ALA A 212 1.16 -4.65 -18.33
N TYR A 213 2.20 -4.25 -19.05
CA TYR A 213 3.53 -4.20 -18.48
C TYR A 213 3.59 -3.07 -17.45
N ARG A 214 4.31 -3.29 -16.36
CA ARG A 214 4.44 -2.33 -15.28
C ARG A 214 5.90 -2.21 -14.89
N SER A 215 6.36 -0.97 -14.84
CA SER A 215 7.60 -0.61 -14.16
C SER A 215 7.22 0.22 -12.94
N ALA A 216 7.45 -0.31 -11.75
CA ALA A 216 6.89 0.19 -10.50
C ALA A 216 8.00 0.42 -9.49
N TYR A 217 8.33 1.69 -9.25
CA TYR A 217 9.32 2.09 -8.25
C TYR A 217 8.62 2.80 -7.11
N SER A 218 8.98 2.46 -5.87
CA SER A 218 8.34 3.02 -4.68
C SER A 218 9.35 3.51 -3.66
N LEU A 219 8.86 4.23 -2.65
CA LEU A 219 9.58 4.56 -1.43
C LEU A 219 8.60 5.12 -0.38
N TYR A 220 9.02 5.11 0.88
CA TYR A 220 8.38 5.95 1.90
C TYR A 220 8.96 7.36 1.91
N MET A 221 8.08 8.34 2.00
CA MET A 221 8.39 9.76 2.17
C MET A 221 7.88 10.25 3.52
N ARG A 222 8.62 11.20 4.13
CA ARG A 222 8.25 11.87 5.39
C ARG A 222 7.12 12.87 5.20
N THR A 223 7.15 13.59 4.09
CA THR A 223 6.25 14.68 3.76
C THR A 223 6.28 14.91 2.25
N LEU A 224 5.23 15.51 1.70
CA LEU A 224 5.24 15.98 0.33
C LEU A 224 5.86 17.37 0.26
N VAL A 225 7.03 17.54 -0.33
CA VAL A 225 7.62 18.87 -0.52
C VAL A 225 7.02 19.51 -1.78
N PRO A 226 6.31 20.67 -1.71
CA PRO A 226 5.56 21.22 -2.85
C PRO A 226 6.37 21.35 -4.14
N SER A 227 7.60 21.90 -4.06
CA SER A 227 8.48 22.05 -5.22
C SER A 227 8.92 20.72 -5.83
N SER A 228 9.13 19.69 -5.01
CA SER A 228 9.50 18.35 -5.49
C SER A 228 8.33 17.64 -6.16
N ILE A 229 7.12 17.80 -5.61
CA ILE A 229 5.89 17.26 -6.20
C ILE A 229 5.51 17.97 -7.49
N ARG A 230 5.72 19.29 -7.57
CA ARG A 230 5.61 20.05 -8.83
C ARG A 230 6.58 19.54 -9.89
N ALA A 231 7.85 19.34 -9.54
CA ALA A 231 8.85 18.81 -10.45
C ALA A 231 8.47 17.40 -10.96
N ALA A 232 7.94 16.55 -10.09
CA ALA A 232 7.44 15.23 -10.46
C ALA A 232 6.21 15.29 -11.37
N TYR A 233 5.27 16.23 -11.15
CA TYR A 233 4.11 16.42 -12.04
C TYR A 233 4.53 16.87 -13.45
N ILE A 234 5.53 17.75 -13.54
CA ILE A 234 6.12 18.17 -14.82
C ILE A 234 6.79 16.97 -15.51
N ALA A 235 7.59 16.20 -14.77
CA ALA A 235 8.26 15.02 -15.30
C ALA A 235 7.26 13.94 -15.76
N TYR A 236 6.19 13.73 -15.01
CA TYR A 236 5.08 12.84 -15.36
C TYR A 236 4.41 13.27 -16.66
N THR A 237 4.04 14.56 -16.76
CA THR A 237 3.42 15.13 -17.95
C THR A 237 4.30 14.93 -19.18
N LYS A 238 5.60 15.21 -19.06
CA LYS A 238 6.56 14.98 -20.14
C LYS A 238 6.66 13.51 -20.53
N PHE A 239 6.76 12.61 -19.55
CA PHE A 239 6.89 11.17 -19.79
C PHE A 239 5.72 10.60 -20.61
N ILE A 240 4.48 10.92 -20.23
CA ILE A 240 3.29 10.42 -20.95
C ILE A 240 3.13 11.04 -22.35
N GLN A 241 3.61 12.28 -22.55
CA GLN A 241 3.60 12.94 -23.86
C GLN A 241 4.63 12.35 -24.82
N GLU A 242 5.82 12.04 -24.31
CA GLU A 242 6.89 11.38 -25.08
C GLU A 242 6.61 9.89 -25.31
N ASN A 243 5.80 9.27 -24.44
CA ASN A 243 5.45 7.85 -24.50
C ASN A 243 3.92 7.64 -24.45
N PRO A 244 3.17 7.92 -25.53
CA PRO A 244 1.71 7.77 -25.57
C PRO A 244 1.19 6.38 -25.16
N ASN A 245 1.94 5.31 -25.47
CA ASN A 245 1.59 3.94 -25.07
C ASN A 245 1.70 3.68 -23.56
N ALA A 246 2.20 4.65 -22.80
CA ALA A 246 2.27 4.67 -21.35
C ALA A 246 1.36 5.74 -20.72
N ALA A 247 0.38 6.29 -21.45
CA ALA A 247 -0.48 7.35 -20.94
C ALA A 247 -1.36 6.94 -19.74
N ILE A 248 -1.56 5.64 -19.51
CA ILE A 248 -2.24 5.10 -18.32
C ILE A 248 -1.31 4.97 -17.09
N SER A 249 -0.08 5.47 -17.17
CA SER A 249 0.85 5.53 -16.05
C SER A 249 0.34 6.44 -14.94
N ILE A 250 0.77 6.17 -13.70
CA ILE A 250 0.37 6.93 -12.53
C ILE A 250 1.54 7.24 -11.62
N HIS A 251 1.44 8.36 -10.89
CA HIS A 251 2.08 8.48 -9.58
C HIS A 251 0.99 8.35 -8.53
N LEU A 252 1.24 7.58 -7.49
CA LEU A 252 0.33 7.36 -6.37
C LEU A 252 1.07 7.68 -5.08
N TYR A 253 0.52 8.57 -4.26
CA TYR A 253 1.05 8.90 -2.93
C TYR A 253 -0.03 8.57 -1.90
N GLU A 254 0.23 7.56 -1.09
CA GLU A 254 -0.75 6.99 -0.17
C GLU A 254 -0.52 7.43 1.27
N PHE A 255 -1.54 8.03 1.87
CA PHE A 255 -1.52 8.52 3.24
C PHE A 255 -2.35 7.59 4.11
N TYR A 256 -1.68 6.63 4.75
CA TYR A 256 -2.32 5.70 5.65
C TYR A 256 -2.17 6.13 7.13
N PRO A 257 -3.23 6.05 7.94
CA PRO A 257 -3.18 6.43 9.36
C PRO A 257 -2.33 5.45 10.17
N HIS A 258 -1.43 5.89 11.06
CA HIS A 258 -0.54 5.01 11.83
C HIS A 258 -0.86 4.93 13.33
N GLN A 259 -1.98 5.49 13.76
CA GLN A 259 -2.32 5.76 15.16
C GLN A 259 -2.84 4.54 15.94
N ARG A 260 -2.79 3.30 15.40
CA ARG A 260 -3.15 2.15 16.22
C ARG A 260 -2.15 1.99 17.36
N ASN A 261 -2.57 2.47 18.53
CA ASN A 261 -1.86 2.33 19.79
C ASN A 261 -1.70 0.84 20.13
N GLY A 262 -0.50 0.44 20.55
CA GLY A 262 -0.28 -0.80 21.30
C GLY A 262 0.72 -1.80 20.69
N LEU A 263 1.00 -1.75 19.39
CA LEU A 263 2.00 -2.65 18.79
C LEU A 263 3.37 -2.00 18.67
N LYS A 264 4.37 -2.60 19.32
CA LYS A 264 5.74 -2.10 19.29
C LYS A 264 6.44 -2.51 17.98
N PRO A 265 7.38 -1.70 17.45
CA PRO A 265 8.10 -2.03 16.23
C PRO A 265 8.76 -3.42 16.23
N GLU A 266 9.15 -3.93 17.39
CA GLU A 266 9.80 -5.23 17.56
C GLU A 266 8.87 -6.46 17.52
N GLU A 267 7.55 -6.28 17.56
CA GLU A 267 6.60 -7.40 17.65
C GLU A 267 6.37 -8.17 16.34
N THR A 268 6.85 -7.62 15.22
CA THR A 268 6.66 -8.15 13.86
C THR A 268 7.95 -7.99 13.05
N ALA A 269 8.14 -8.72 11.95
CA ALA A 269 9.29 -8.51 11.06
C ALA A 269 9.21 -7.21 10.24
N TYR A 270 8.03 -6.59 10.15
CA TYR A 270 7.86 -5.32 9.45
C TYR A 270 8.59 -4.17 10.16
N ALA A 271 9.54 -3.53 9.46
CA ALA A 271 10.48 -2.56 10.04
C ALA A 271 10.00 -1.10 10.03
N ASN A 272 9.08 -0.74 9.14
CA ASN A 272 8.70 0.66 8.89
C ASN A 272 7.45 1.11 9.66
N ARG A 273 7.23 0.58 10.87
CA ARG A 273 6.09 0.92 11.74
C ARG A 273 6.28 2.26 12.45
N GLY A 274 5.18 3.01 12.64
CA GLY A 274 5.11 4.16 13.55
C GLY A 274 5.83 5.43 13.08
N LYS A 275 6.08 5.56 11.78
CA LYS A 275 6.66 6.75 11.17
C LYS A 275 5.62 7.28 10.18
N ASN A 276 5.32 8.58 10.20
CA ASN A 276 4.44 9.20 9.21
C ASN A 276 5.06 9.01 7.84
N ASN A 277 4.53 8.05 7.10
CA ASN A 277 5.15 7.47 5.92
C ASN A 277 4.13 7.52 4.80
N ILE A 278 4.29 8.51 3.94
CA ILE A 278 3.57 8.57 2.68
C ILE A 278 4.20 7.51 1.78
N LEU A 279 3.43 6.52 1.35
CA LEU A 279 3.90 5.50 0.42
C LEU A 279 3.77 6.05 -0.99
N ALA A 280 4.89 6.42 -1.60
CA ALA A 280 4.94 6.88 -2.98
C ALA A 280 5.20 5.70 -3.91
N LEU A 281 4.43 5.61 -4.99
CA LEU A 281 4.56 4.63 -6.06
C LEU A 281 4.55 5.39 -7.39
N VAL A 282 5.65 5.27 -8.12
CA VAL A 282 5.78 5.70 -9.51
C VAL A 282 5.59 4.48 -10.37
N SER A 283 4.42 4.37 -11.02
CA SER A 283 4.07 3.21 -11.83
C SER A 283 3.90 3.64 -13.29
N ALA A 284 4.93 3.37 -14.08
CA ALA A 284 4.82 3.41 -15.52
C ALA A 284 4.07 2.15 -15.99
N VAL A 285 2.89 2.35 -16.58
CA VAL A 285 2.00 1.28 -17.04
C VAL A 285 1.84 1.43 -18.55
N TYR A 286 2.16 0.37 -19.29
CA TYR A 286 2.27 0.43 -20.74
C TYR A 286 1.83 -0.87 -21.41
N THR A 287 1.36 -0.74 -22.65
CA THR A 287 0.81 -1.86 -23.44
C THR A 287 1.82 -2.41 -24.45
N ASN A 288 2.91 -1.71 -24.70
CA ASN A 288 3.95 -2.09 -25.65
C ASN A 288 5.33 -2.19 -24.97
N ALA A 289 5.94 -3.37 -25.02
CA ALA A 289 7.22 -3.66 -24.35
C ALA A 289 8.37 -2.73 -24.76
N ASN A 290 8.30 -2.07 -25.93
CA ASN A 290 9.33 -1.11 -26.37
C ASN A 290 9.46 0.12 -25.45
N VAL A 291 8.49 0.37 -24.58
CA VAL A 291 8.54 1.46 -23.59
C VAL A 291 9.30 1.05 -22.32
N SER A 292 9.68 -0.22 -22.17
CA SER A 292 10.24 -0.75 -20.92
C SER A 292 11.48 0.00 -20.41
N ASP A 293 12.44 0.28 -21.28
CA ASP A 293 13.68 0.98 -20.90
C ASP A 293 13.40 2.42 -20.46
N ALA A 294 12.56 3.15 -21.20
CA ALA A 294 12.14 4.50 -20.85
C ALA A 294 11.34 4.51 -19.53
N ALA A 295 10.48 3.52 -19.32
CA ALA A 295 9.68 3.36 -18.11
C ALA A 295 10.56 3.07 -16.88
N ASN A 296 11.56 2.19 -17.00
CA ASN A 296 12.50 1.89 -15.92
C ASN A 296 13.36 3.10 -15.60
N ALA A 297 13.98 3.74 -16.60
CA ALA A 297 14.79 4.93 -16.40
C ALA A 297 14.00 6.08 -15.75
N TYR A 298 12.73 6.24 -16.15
CA TYR A 298 11.82 7.20 -15.53
C TYR A 298 11.58 6.88 -14.05
N GLY A 299 11.19 5.66 -13.73
CA GLY A 299 10.93 5.23 -12.36
C GLY A 299 12.14 5.34 -11.44
N GLU A 300 13.32 4.94 -11.91
CA GLU A 300 14.60 5.09 -11.18
C GLU A 300 14.90 6.55 -10.88
N THR A 301 14.75 7.42 -11.89
CA THR A 301 15.00 8.86 -11.75
C THR A 301 14.06 9.50 -10.74
N GLN A 302 12.76 9.18 -10.80
CA GLN A 302 11.78 9.71 -9.85
C GLN A 302 12.02 9.21 -8.42
N ARG A 303 12.29 7.92 -8.23
CA ARG A 303 12.61 7.37 -6.90
C ARG A 303 13.88 8.01 -6.33
N ALA A 304 14.91 8.18 -7.14
CA ALA A 304 16.15 8.84 -6.73
C ALA A 304 15.92 10.32 -6.36
N ALA A 305 15.05 11.03 -7.08
CA ALA A 305 14.68 12.40 -6.77
C ALA A 305 13.96 12.49 -5.42
N PHE A 306 12.97 11.63 -5.16
CA PHE A 306 12.22 11.62 -3.91
C PHE A 306 13.00 11.10 -2.69
N ASN A 307 14.01 10.26 -2.89
CA ASN A 307 14.80 9.73 -1.79
C ASN A 307 15.68 10.80 -1.09
N LYS A 308 15.88 11.96 -1.73
CA LYS A 308 16.61 13.08 -1.12
C LYS A 308 15.85 13.66 0.08
N VAL A 309 16.57 14.00 1.15
CA VAL A 309 15.98 14.49 2.42
C VAL A 309 15.20 15.78 2.20
N GLU A 310 15.73 16.68 1.38
CA GLU A 310 15.14 17.96 0.98
C GLU A 310 13.92 17.80 0.05
N ALA A 311 13.76 16.64 -0.57
CA ALA A 311 12.61 16.30 -1.41
C ALA A 311 11.49 15.57 -0.63
N GLY A 312 11.66 15.40 0.67
CA GLY A 312 10.72 14.69 1.55
C GLY A 312 11.14 13.26 1.88
N GLY A 313 12.25 12.75 1.34
CA GLY A 313 12.80 11.45 1.66
C GLY A 313 13.35 11.34 3.09
N TYR A 314 13.80 10.14 3.44
CA TYR A 314 14.53 9.83 4.67
C TYR A 314 16.05 9.88 4.43
N GLU A 315 16.85 9.98 5.50
CA GLU A 315 18.33 9.88 5.40
C GLU A 315 18.81 8.58 4.75
N LYS A 316 18.00 7.52 4.87
CA LYS A 316 18.22 6.23 4.22
C LYS A 316 16.92 5.79 3.57
N LEU A 317 17.03 5.20 2.38
CA LEU A 317 15.88 4.67 1.65
C LEU A 317 15.05 3.75 2.53
N ARG A 318 13.74 3.98 2.58
CA ARG A 318 12.78 3.14 3.30
C ARG A 318 11.77 2.61 2.32
N MET A 319 11.56 1.30 2.35
CA MET A 319 10.74 0.60 1.38
C MET A 319 9.65 -0.20 2.05
N TYR A 320 8.51 -0.28 1.38
CA TYR A 320 7.51 -1.30 1.66
C TYR A 320 7.82 -2.54 0.84
N GLN A 321 8.10 -3.70 1.45
CA GLN A 321 8.51 -4.87 0.68
C GLN A 321 7.49 -5.29 -0.39
N ASN A 322 6.19 -5.11 -0.17
CA ASN A 322 5.22 -5.52 -1.21
C ASN A 322 5.25 -4.62 -2.45
N TYR A 323 5.94 -3.47 -2.38
CA TYR A 323 6.14 -2.54 -3.50
C TYR A 323 7.63 -2.38 -3.88
N ALA A 324 8.54 -3.13 -3.25
CA ALA A 324 9.96 -3.03 -3.58
C ALA A 324 10.23 -3.65 -4.96
N TYR A 325 11.07 -2.98 -5.74
CA TYR A 325 11.38 -3.35 -7.12
C TYR A 325 12.29 -4.59 -7.18
N GLY A 326 13.23 -4.71 -6.22
CA GLY A 326 14.18 -5.81 -6.10
C GLY A 326 15.65 -5.41 -6.24
N ASP A 327 15.93 -4.14 -6.53
CA ASP A 327 17.28 -3.56 -6.60
C ASP A 327 17.69 -2.87 -5.29
N GLU A 328 16.78 -2.77 -4.32
CA GLU A 328 17.01 -2.08 -3.06
C GLU A 328 17.80 -2.93 -2.06
N ASP A 329 18.59 -2.24 -1.23
CA ASP A 329 19.22 -2.84 -0.06
C ASP A 329 18.16 -3.49 0.85
N PRO A 330 18.30 -4.78 1.24
CA PRO A 330 17.34 -5.45 2.12
C PRO A 330 17.07 -4.71 3.43
N ARG A 331 18.02 -3.92 3.93
CA ARG A 331 17.85 -3.09 5.14
C ARG A 331 16.78 -2.00 4.96
N SER A 332 16.45 -1.62 3.73
CA SER A 332 15.42 -0.62 3.43
C SER A 332 14.00 -1.11 3.77
N TYR A 333 13.75 -2.41 3.66
CA TYR A 333 12.45 -3.03 3.99
C TYR A 333 12.50 -3.98 5.21
N TYR A 334 13.64 -4.59 5.54
CA TYR A 334 13.84 -5.39 6.76
C TYR A 334 14.45 -4.62 7.95
N GLY A 335 14.74 -3.33 7.78
CA GLY A 335 15.21 -2.47 8.86
C GLY A 335 16.73 -2.29 8.87
N TYR A 336 17.15 -1.10 9.30
CA TYR A 336 18.57 -0.72 9.40
C TYR A 336 19.19 -1.08 10.75
N GLU A 337 18.36 -1.40 11.74
CA GLU A 337 18.77 -1.98 13.01
C GLU A 337 19.44 -3.35 12.78
N LYS A 338 20.57 -3.58 13.46
CA LYS A 338 21.31 -4.85 13.31
C LYS A 338 20.49 -6.06 13.73
N TRP A 339 19.63 -5.92 14.74
CA TRP A 339 18.95 -7.06 15.36
C TRP A 339 17.87 -7.67 14.47
N ARG A 340 17.18 -6.89 13.63
CA ARG A 340 16.01 -7.41 12.89
C ARG A 340 16.42 -8.33 11.75
N LEU A 341 17.33 -7.87 10.91
CA LEU A 341 17.84 -8.68 9.80
C LEU A 341 18.59 -9.92 10.33
N GLU A 342 19.33 -9.80 11.42
CA GLU A 342 20.00 -10.97 12.03
C GLU A 342 18.99 -11.96 12.62
N LYS A 343 17.92 -11.48 13.27
CA LYS A 343 16.83 -12.35 13.73
C LYS A 343 16.16 -13.07 12.57
N LEU A 344 15.90 -12.38 11.45
CA LEU A 344 15.36 -12.98 10.23
C LEU A 344 16.28 -14.06 9.67
N ARG A 345 17.58 -13.80 9.58
CA ARG A 345 18.59 -14.78 9.15
C ARG A 345 18.59 -16.02 10.04
N ASN A 346 18.54 -15.84 11.36
CA ASN A 346 18.51 -16.97 12.29
C ASN A 346 17.24 -17.83 12.12
N VAL A 347 16.08 -17.21 11.92
CA VAL A 347 14.85 -17.93 11.58
C VAL A 347 15.00 -18.65 10.23
N LYS A 348 15.55 -17.98 9.22
CA LYS A 348 15.76 -18.55 7.88
C LYS A 348 16.67 -19.78 7.93
N ARG A 349 17.81 -19.71 8.62
CA ARG A 349 18.72 -20.86 8.83
C ARG A 349 18.02 -22.05 9.50
N ARG A 350 17.03 -21.79 10.36
CA ARG A 350 16.29 -22.84 11.08
C ARG A 350 15.24 -23.53 10.22
N TYR A 351 14.46 -22.77 9.45
CA TYR A 351 13.29 -23.30 8.73
C TYR A 351 13.52 -23.51 7.22
N ASP A 352 14.53 -22.87 6.65
CA ASP A 352 14.93 -23.01 5.24
C ASP A 352 16.47 -22.89 5.08
N PRO A 353 17.26 -23.82 5.67
CA PRO A 353 18.73 -23.75 5.66
C PRO A 353 19.36 -23.81 4.26
N ASN A 354 18.65 -24.40 3.29
CA ASN A 354 19.12 -24.54 1.91
C ASN A 354 18.69 -23.38 1.00
N ASN A 355 18.06 -22.35 1.58
CA ASN A 355 17.55 -21.18 0.89
C ASN A 355 16.66 -21.52 -0.33
N VAL A 356 15.71 -22.43 -0.14
CA VAL A 356 14.77 -22.84 -1.19
C VAL A 356 13.82 -21.70 -1.56
N PHE A 357 13.30 -20.97 -0.57
CA PHE A 357 12.36 -19.86 -0.79
C PHE A 357 13.08 -18.52 -0.88
N ARG A 358 13.61 -18.19 -2.07
CA ARG A 358 14.42 -16.98 -2.32
C ARG A 358 13.94 -16.11 -3.49
N GLY A 359 12.74 -16.38 -4.01
CA GLY A 359 12.27 -15.81 -5.27
C GLY A 359 11.80 -14.35 -5.20
N TYR A 360 11.43 -13.86 -4.01
CA TYR A 360 10.88 -12.51 -3.83
C TYR A 360 11.40 -11.88 -2.54
N HIS A 361 12.27 -10.87 -2.69
CA HIS A 361 12.96 -10.16 -1.59
C HIS A 361 13.56 -11.11 -0.57
N ASP A 362 14.60 -11.84 -1.00
CA ASP A 362 15.26 -12.86 -0.18
C ASP A 362 15.84 -12.28 1.11
N ILE A 363 15.90 -13.13 2.15
CA ILE A 363 16.65 -12.84 3.37
C ILE A 363 18.06 -13.41 3.17
N PRO A 364 19.08 -12.58 2.91
CA PRO A 364 20.43 -13.07 2.60
C PRO A 364 21.03 -13.75 3.84
N LEU A 365 21.44 -15.02 3.71
CA LEU A 365 21.98 -15.87 4.79
C LEU A 365 23.42 -15.57 5.20
#